data_AF-A0A7D8EM80-F1
#
_entry.id   AF-A0A7D8EM80-F1
#
_cell.length_a   1.000
_cell.length_b   1.000
_cell.length_c   1.000
_cell.angle_alpha   90.00
_cell.angle_beta   90.00
_cell.angle_gamma   90.00
#
_symmetry.space_group_name_H-M   'P 1'
#
loop_
_entity.id
_entity.type
_entity.pdbx_description
1 polymer ?
#
loop_
_entity_poly.entity_id
_entity_poly.type
_entity_poly.pdbx_seq_one_letter_code
_entity_poly.pdbx_strand_id
1 'polypeptide(L)'
;MIANGGWGLNVLQTADHKMHHTFIEAVTLGILANLLVCLAVWMSYAGRTLVDKSMIMILPVAMFVTSGFEHSIANMFMIPMGIVIRYFATPEFWAAVNLSPADFNQLTVINFITDNLLPVTIGNIIGGGVFVGLTYWFIYLRDIDHH
;
A
#
# COMPACT_ATOMS: atom_id res chain seq x y z
N MET A 1 -11.43 -20.96 -16.87
CA MET A 1 -10.87 -19.87 -16.04
C MET A 1 -11.55 -18.56 -16.41
N ILE A 2 -11.91 -17.72 -15.44
CA ILE A 2 -12.40 -16.36 -15.73
C ILE A 2 -11.29 -15.59 -16.46
N ALA A 3 -11.65 -14.89 -17.55
CA ALA A 3 -10.75 -14.04 -18.33
C ALA A 3 -9.40 -14.71 -18.73
N ASN A 4 -9.39 -16.01 -19.04
CA ASN A 4 -8.17 -16.76 -19.40
C ASN A 4 -7.02 -16.66 -18.38
N GLY A 5 -7.33 -16.50 -17.09
CA GLY A 5 -6.30 -16.35 -16.04
C GLY A 5 -5.81 -14.91 -15.84
N GLY A 6 -6.32 -13.94 -16.62
CA GLY A 6 -5.90 -12.53 -16.54
C GLY A 6 -6.04 -11.89 -15.16
N TRP A 7 -7.01 -12.30 -14.35
CA TRP A 7 -7.13 -11.81 -12.97
C TRP A 7 -5.95 -12.26 -12.10
N GLY A 8 -5.55 -13.54 -12.20
CA GLY A 8 -4.41 -14.07 -11.45
C GLY A 8 -3.09 -13.46 -11.93
N LEU A 9 -2.95 -13.24 -13.24
CA LEU A 9 -1.81 -12.53 -13.80
C LEU A 9 -1.70 -11.09 -13.27
N ASN A 10 -2.81 -10.36 -13.17
CA ASN A 10 -2.81 -9.01 -12.63
C ASN A 10 -2.35 -8.98 -11.16
N VAL A 11 -2.77 -9.96 -10.36
CA VAL A 11 -2.30 -10.09 -8.97
C VAL A 11 -0.80 -10.39 -8.93
N LEU A 12 -0.30 -11.33 -9.75
CA LEU A 12 1.13 -11.65 -9.83
C LEU A 12 1.96 -10.42 -10.21
N GLN A 13 1.56 -9.69 -11.26
CA GLN A 13 2.26 -8.49 -11.71
C GLN A 13 2.22 -7.36 -10.66
N THR A 14 1.07 -7.17 -10.01
CA THR A 14 0.93 -6.15 -8.96
C THR A 14 1.80 -6.48 -7.75
N ALA A 15 1.80 -7.74 -7.31
CA ALA A 15 2.63 -8.20 -6.21
C ALA A 15 4.12 -8.11 -6.56
N ASP A 16 4.51 -8.50 -7.77
CA ASP A 16 5.90 -8.52 -8.22
C ASP A 16 6.49 -7.11 -8.33
N HIS A 17 5.74 -6.16 -8.88
CA HIS A 17 6.15 -4.76 -8.94
C HIS A 17 6.54 -4.20 -7.55
N LYS A 18 5.81 -4.60 -6.50
CA LYS A 18 6.04 -4.15 -5.12
C LYS A 18 7.33 -4.70 -4.49
N MET A 19 7.95 -5.70 -5.10
CA MET A 19 9.15 -6.36 -4.60
C MET A 19 10.45 -5.75 -5.14
N HIS A 20 10.36 -4.91 -6.17
CA HIS A 20 11.50 -4.40 -6.91
C HIS A 20 11.95 -2.99 -6.47
N HIS A 21 11.36 -2.46 -5.40
CA HIS A 21 11.74 -1.15 -4.88
C HIS A 21 13.06 -1.23 -4.12
N THR A 22 13.88 -0.19 -4.24
CA THR A 22 14.99 0.00 -3.30
C THR A 22 14.45 0.34 -1.91
N PHE A 23 15.27 0.13 -0.88
CA PHE A 23 14.87 0.40 0.50
C PHE A 23 14.35 1.84 0.72
N ILE A 24 15.05 2.84 0.17
CA ILE A 24 14.68 4.26 0.33
C ILE A 24 13.38 4.58 -0.43
N GLU A 25 13.20 4.02 -1.62
CA GLU A 25 11.97 4.16 -2.39
C GLU A 25 10.78 3.58 -1.63
N ALA A 26 10.91 2.35 -1.12
CA ALA A 26 9.84 1.68 -0.36
C ALA A 26 9.47 2.45 0.93
N VAL A 27 10.47 2.99 1.65
CA VAL A 27 10.22 3.87 2.81
C VAL A 27 9.48 5.14 2.39
N THR A 28 9.92 5.79 1.31
CA THR A 28 9.32 7.06 0.84
C THR A 28 7.88 6.86 0.38
N LEU A 29 7.62 5.80 -0.40
CA LEU A 29 6.27 5.40 -0.81
C LEU A 29 5.40 5.08 0.41
N GLY A 30 5.97 4.46 1.45
CA GLY A 30 5.31 4.22 2.73
C GLY A 30 4.92 5.49 3.47
N ILE A 31 5.79 6.50 3.50
CA ILE A 31 5.50 7.81 4.11
C ILE A 31 4.32 8.47 3.41
N LEU A 32 4.36 8.53 2.07
CA LEU A 32 3.34 9.17 1.25
C LEU A 32 1.98 8.47 1.37
N ALA A 33 1.96 7.13 1.41
CA ALA A 33 0.74 6.37 1.64
C ALA A 33 0.09 6.78 2.97
N ASN A 34 0.84 6.74 4.07
CA ASN A 34 0.24 6.93 5.38
C ASN A 34 -0.10 8.41 5.68
N LEU A 35 0.57 9.37 5.05
CA LEU A 35 0.14 10.77 5.07
C LEU A 35 -1.28 10.93 4.51
N LEU A 36 -1.57 10.32 3.35
CA LEU A 36 -2.89 10.38 2.74
C LEU A 36 -3.95 9.59 3.53
N VAL A 37 -3.59 8.44 4.10
CA VAL A 37 -4.49 7.66 4.96
C VAL A 37 -4.83 8.44 6.23
N CYS A 38 -3.85 9.00 6.94
CA CYS A 38 -4.08 9.82 8.11
C CYS A 38 -4.94 11.06 7.78
N LEU A 39 -4.68 11.72 6.65
CA LEU A 39 -5.50 12.84 6.19
C LEU A 39 -6.96 12.42 5.91
N ALA A 40 -7.18 11.29 5.24
CA ALA A 40 -8.51 10.77 4.94
C ALA A 40 -9.32 10.50 6.23
N VAL A 41 -8.68 9.83 7.20
CA VAL A 41 -9.28 9.52 8.49
C VAL A 41 -9.53 10.80 9.30
N TRP A 42 -8.58 11.73 9.30
CA TRP A 42 -8.73 13.03 9.96
C TRP A 42 -9.93 13.83 9.42
N MET A 43 -10.04 13.96 8.10
CA MET A 43 -11.17 14.67 7.48
C MET A 43 -12.51 13.97 7.75
N SER A 44 -12.52 12.64 7.85
CA SER A 44 -13.71 11.85 8.22
C SER A 44 -14.23 12.19 9.63
N TYR A 45 -13.36 12.59 10.57
CA TYR A 45 -13.81 13.05 11.89
C TYR A 45 -14.61 14.36 11.86
N ALA A 46 -14.45 15.20 10.83
CA ALA A 46 -15.27 16.40 10.65
C ALA A 46 -16.66 16.10 10.06
N GLY A 47 -16.87 14.92 9.47
CA GLY A 47 -18.13 14.49 8.88
C GLY A 47 -19.18 14.12 9.94
N ARG A 48 -20.43 14.52 9.72
CA ARG A 48 -21.55 14.27 10.65
C ARG A 48 -22.43 13.10 10.24
N THR A 49 -22.43 12.76 8.96
CA THR A 49 -23.18 11.63 8.40
C THR A 49 -22.25 10.54 7.87
N LEU A 50 -22.81 9.34 7.64
CA LEU A 50 -22.08 8.26 6.96
C LEU A 50 -21.66 8.67 5.54
N VAL A 51 -22.50 9.45 4.85
CA VAL A 51 -22.21 9.94 3.50
C VAL A 51 -20.99 10.84 3.52
N ASP A 52 -20.91 11.82 4.43
CA ASP A 52 -19.76 12.74 4.55
C ASP A 52 -18.46 11.95 4.71
N LYS A 53 -18.46 10.97 5.63
CA LYS A 53 -17.31 10.13 5.96
C LYS A 53 -16.89 9.26 4.78
N SER A 54 -17.85 8.65 4.09
CA SER A 54 -17.56 7.82 2.92
C SER A 54 -16.98 8.64 1.77
N MET A 55 -17.60 9.78 1.43
CA MET A 55 -17.23 10.60 0.29
C MET A 55 -15.85 11.26 0.47
N ILE A 56 -15.54 11.72 1.69
CA ILE A 56 -14.28 12.40 1.96
C ILE A 56 -13.06 11.47 1.90
N MET A 57 -13.27 10.15 2.09
CA MET A 57 -12.21 9.15 1.99
C MET A 57 -11.91 8.72 0.54
N ILE A 58 -12.84 8.89 -0.40
CA ILE A 58 -12.69 8.38 -1.78
C ILE A 58 -11.45 8.94 -2.45
N LEU A 59 -11.27 10.28 -2.47
CA LEU A 59 -10.19 10.91 -3.22
C LEU A 59 -8.80 10.65 -2.61
N PRO A 60 -8.58 10.78 -1.29
CA PRO A 60 -7.29 10.44 -0.69
C PRO A 60 -6.91 8.96 -0.90
N VAL A 61 -7.88 8.05 -0.77
CA VAL A 61 -7.65 6.61 -0.98
C VAL A 61 -7.33 6.32 -2.44
N ALA A 62 -8.14 6.85 -3.37
CA ALA A 62 -7.89 6.71 -4.80
C ALA A 62 -6.50 7.24 -5.16
N MET A 63 -6.14 8.43 -4.68
CA MET A 63 -4.86 9.06 -4.98
C MET A 63 -3.66 8.21 -4.54
N PHE A 64 -3.65 7.69 -3.31
CA PHE A 64 -2.49 6.90 -2.87
C PHE A 64 -2.41 5.57 -3.62
N VAL A 65 -3.54 4.93 -3.89
CA VAL A 65 -3.59 3.64 -4.61
C VAL A 65 -3.17 3.82 -6.07
N THR A 66 -3.70 4.81 -6.78
CA THR A 66 -3.38 5.04 -8.20
C THR A 66 -1.96 5.58 -8.39
N SER A 67 -1.40 6.25 -7.39
CA SER A 67 -0.02 6.73 -7.42
C SER A 67 1.00 5.63 -7.08
N GLY A 68 0.54 4.41 -6.74
CA GLY A 68 1.43 3.31 -6.39
C GLY A 68 2.12 3.49 -5.03
N PHE A 69 1.53 4.26 -4.11
CA PHE A 69 2.09 4.36 -2.76
C PHE A 69 1.87 3.07 -1.97
N GLU A 70 2.80 2.78 -1.06
CA GLU A 70 2.87 1.48 -0.39
C GLU A 70 2.25 1.52 1.01
N HIS A 71 1.21 0.73 1.22
CA HIS A 71 0.59 0.57 2.54
C HIS A 71 0.81 -0.84 3.06
N SER A 72 1.54 -0.97 4.16
CA SER A 72 1.98 -2.25 4.75
C SER A 72 0.83 -3.25 4.88
N ILE A 73 -0.32 -2.82 5.41
CA ILE A 73 -1.49 -3.69 5.60
C ILE A 73 -2.13 -4.12 4.27
N ALA A 74 -2.12 -3.26 3.25
CA ALA A 74 -2.63 -3.65 1.92
C ALA A 74 -1.71 -4.70 1.28
N ASN A 75 -0.41 -4.56 1.51
CA ASN A 75 0.60 -5.49 1.02
C ASN A 75 0.56 -6.85 1.73
N MET A 76 0.12 -6.91 2.99
CA MET A 76 -0.17 -8.16 3.71
C MET A 76 -1.28 -9.00 3.06
N PHE A 77 -2.11 -8.42 2.20
CA PHE A 77 -3.04 -9.17 1.36
C PHE A 77 -2.47 -9.40 -0.04
N MET A 78 -2.04 -8.34 -0.72
CA MET A 78 -1.67 -8.39 -2.14
C MET A 78 -0.48 -9.32 -2.41
N ILE A 79 0.59 -9.20 -1.62
CA ILE A 79 1.83 -9.95 -1.87
C ILE A 79 1.66 -11.42 -1.48
N PRO A 80 1.10 -11.78 -0.31
CA PRO A 80 0.77 -13.16 0.01
C PRO A 80 -0.19 -13.81 -1.00
N MET A 81 -1.16 -13.08 -1.56
CA MET A 81 -2.00 -13.62 -2.62
C MET A 81 -1.18 -13.95 -3.88
N GLY A 82 -0.25 -13.07 -4.29
CA GLY A 82 0.68 -13.36 -5.39
C GLY A 82 1.57 -14.58 -5.13
N ILE A 83 2.08 -14.72 -3.90
CA ILE A 83 2.85 -15.89 -3.46
C ILE A 83 2.00 -17.17 -3.57
N VAL A 84 0.77 -17.14 -3.05
CA VAL A 84 -0.15 -18.29 -3.13
C VAL A 84 -0.43 -18.67 -4.58
N ILE A 85 -0.71 -17.70 -5.47
CA ILE A 85 -0.92 -17.99 -6.89
C ILE A 85 0.33 -18.60 -7.50
N ARG A 86 1.53 -18.06 -7.20
CA ARG A 86 2.80 -18.62 -7.71
C ARG A 86 2.99 -20.10 -7.35
N TYR A 87 2.67 -20.50 -6.11
CA TYR A 87 2.90 -21.85 -5.62
C TYR A 87 1.77 -22.84 -5.93
N PHE A 88 0.52 -22.36 -6.00
CA PHE A 88 -0.67 -23.23 -6.09
C PHE A 88 -1.43 -23.13 -7.42
N ALA A 89 -1.02 -22.25 -8.35
CA ALA A 89 -1.66 -22.19 -9.67
C ALA A 89 -1.38 -23.46 -10.49
N THR A 90 -2.40 -23.91 -11.22
CA THR A 90 -2.34 -25.15 -12.00
C THR A 90 -1.54 -24.98 -13.29
N PRO A 91 -1.04 -26.06 -13.91
CA PRO A 91 -0.35 -25.98 -15.20
C PRO A 91 -1.18 -25.32 -16.30
N GLU A 92 -2.50 -25.49 -16.28
CA GLU A 92 -3.42 -24.87 -17.24
C GLU A 92 -3.44 -23.36 -17.11
N PHE A 93 -3.32 -22.81 -15.89
CA PHE A 93 -3.19 -21.38 -15.66
C PHE A 93 -1.93 -20.84 -16.33
N TRP A 94 -0.77 -21.46 -16.06
CA TRP A 94 0.51 -21.04 -16.63
C TRP A 94 0.54 -21.13 -18.16
N ALA A 95 -0.07 -22.17 -18.72
CA ALA A 95 -0.25 -22.30 -20.16
C ALA A 95 -1.16 -21.19 -20.74
N ALA A 96 -2.23 -20.82 -20.04
CA ALA A 96 -3.15 -19.78 -20.48
C ALA A 96 -2.53 -18.37 -20.47
N VAL A 97 -1.63 -18.09 -19.52
CA VAL A 97 -0.95 -16.79 -19.42
C VAL A 97 0.39 -16.74 -20.17
N ASN A 98 0.83 -17.88 -20.74
CA ASN A 98 2.11 -18.03 -21.45
C ASN A 98 3.32 -17.54 -20.61
N LEU A 99 3.29 -17.85 -19.31
CA LEU A 99 4.33 -17.53 -18.33
C LEU A 99 4.54 -18.73 -17.41
N SER A 100 5.55 -18.64 -16.56
CA SER A 100 5.93 -19.67 -15.61
C SER A 100 6.10 -19.12 -14.19
N PRO A 101 6.05 -19.98 -13.15
CA PRO A 101 6.39 -19.56 -11.79
C PRO A 101 7.81 -19.00 -11.63
N ALA A 102 8.70 -19.27 -12.59
CA ALA A 102 10.08 -18.80 -12.59
C ALA A 102 10.19 -17.31 -12.96
N ASP A 103 9.22 -16.77 -13.70
CA ASP A 103 9.15 -15.36 -14.07
C ASP A 103 8.86 -14.46 -12.85
N PHE A 104 8.35 -15.03 -11.76
CA PHE A 104 8.01 -14.35 -10.51
C PHE A 104 8.91 -14.80 -9.35
N ASN A 105 10.21 -14.97 -9.61
CA ASN A 105 11.14 -15.55 -8.65
C ASN A 105 11.22 -14.79 -7.31
N GLN A 106 10.99 -13.48 -7.34
CA GLN A 106 11.03 -12.60 -6.17
C GLN A 106 9.84 -12.75 -5.23
N LEU A 107 8.73 -13.33 -5.68
CA LEU A 107 7.53 -13.57 -4.86
C LEU A 107 7.78 -14.70 -3.85
N THR A 108 8.59 -14.43 -2.85
CA THR A 108 8.86 -15.31 -1.72
C THR A 108 8.49 -14.60 -0.42
N VAL A 109 8.22 -15.38 0.64
CA VAL A 109 7.91 -14.83 1.96
C VAL A 109 9.08 -14.02 2.52
N ILE A 110 10.32 -14.45 2.26
CA ILE A 110 11.53 -13.78 2.75
C ILE A 110 11.66 -12.40 2.11
N ASN A 111 11.64 -12.34 0.78
CA ASN A 111 11.74 -11.08 0.05
C ASN A 111 10.56 -10.15 0.42
N PHE A 112 9.35 -10.71 0.63
CA PHE A 112 8.21 -9.91 1.03
C PHE A 112 8.49 -9.17 2.34
N ILE A 113 9.12 -9.83 3.30
CA ILE A 113 9.46 -9.24 4.59
C ILE A 113 10.58 -8.20 4.43
N THR A 114 11.65 -8.52 3.71
CA THR A 114 12.86 -7.68 3.64
C THR A 114 12.72 -6.50 2.70
N ASP A 115 12.14 -6.72 1.52
CA ASP A 115 12.20 -5.78 0.39
C ASP A 115 10.95 -4.89 0.34
N ASN A 116 9.85 -5.32 0.97
CA ASN A 116 8.61 -4.56 1.03
C ASN A 116 8.12 -4.29 2.45
N LEU A 117 7.77 -5.32 3.22
CA LEU A 117 7.03 -5.14 4.47
C LEU A 117 7.79 -4.30 5.50
N LEU A 118 9.08 -4.58 5.71
CA LEU A 118 9.92 -3.84 6.63
C LEU A 118 10.08 -2.36 6.24
N PRO A 119 10.60 -2.01 5.04
CA PRO A 119 10.76 -0.61 4.65
C PRO A 119 9.44 0.15 4.56
N VAL A 120 8.38 -0.47 4.03
CA VAL A 120 7.06 0.17 3.91
C VAL A 120 6.45 0.43 5.30
N THR A 121 6.60 -0.49 6.25
CA THR A 121 6.10 -0.29 7.62
C THR A 121 6.83 0.85 8.31
N ILE A 122 8.16 0.94 8.15
CA ILE A 122 8.95 2.07 8.64
C ILE A 122 8.42 3.38 8.04
N GLY A 123 8.22 3.41 6.72
CA GLY A 123 7.65 4.55 6.04
C GLY A 123 6.27 4.95 6.56
N ASN A 124 5.36 3.97 6.74
CA ASN A 124 4.03 4.24 7.26
C ASN A 124 4.09 4.85 8.68
N ILE A 125 4.92 4.30 9.58
CA ILE A 125 5.09 4.84 10.94
C ILE A 125 5.59 6.30 10.88
N ILE A 126 6.60 6.59 10.04
CA ILE A 126 7.13 7.94 9.86
C ILE A 126 6.04 8.88 9.32
N GLY A 127 5.29 8.48 8.30
CA GLY A 127 4.22 9.29 7.72
C GLY A 127 3.13 9.65 8.73
N GLY A 128 2.74 8.69 9.59
CA GLY A 128 1.79 8.95 10.68
C GLY A 128 2.36 9.88 11.75
N GLY A 129 3.62 9.66 12.15
CA GLY A 129 4.32 10.52 13.10
C GLY A 129 4.46 11.97 12.63
N VAL A 130 4.79 12.17 11.35
CA VAL A 130 4.84 13.50 10.72
C VAL A 130 3.48 14.19 10.74
N PHE A 131 2.41 13.47 10.38
CA PHE A 131 1.05 14.03 10.39
C PHE A 131 0.63 14.48 11.80
N VAL A 132 0.88 13.64 12.82
CA VAL A 132 0.57 13.97 14.21
C VAL A 132 1.42 15.13 14.71
N GLY A 133 2.72 15.14 14.42
CA GLY A 133 3.64 16.21 14.83
C GLY A 133 3.26 17.58 14.26
N LEU A 134 2.95 17.63 12.96
CA LEU A 134 2.47 18.85 12.30
C LEU A 134 1.17 19.36 12.92
N THR A 135 0.20 18.46 13.12
CA THR A 135 -1.09 18.80 13.71
C THR A 135 -0.93 19.34 15.14
N TYR A 136 -0.09 18.70 15.96
CA TYR A 136 0.18 19.14 17.33
C TYR A 136 0.82 20.54 17.35
N TRP A 137 1.83 20.78 16.51
CA TRP A 137 2.47 22.09 16.43
C TRP A 137 1.49 23.20 16.03
N PHE A 138 0.66 22.95 15.02
CA PHE A 138 -0.33 23.93 14.55
C PHE A 138 -1.40 24.26 15.60
N ILE A 139 -1.83 23.29 16.40
CA ILE A 139 -2.89 23.49 17.40
C ILE A 139 -2.34 24.10 18.69
N TYR A 140 -1.16 23.67 19.16
CA TYR A 140 -0.71 23.98 20.52
C TYR A 140 0.49 24.93 20.59
N LEU A 141 1.37 24.95 19.60
CA LEU A 141 2.67 25.63 19.71
C LEU A 141 2.76 26.92 18.89
N ARG A 142 1.87 27.12 17.90
CA ARG A 142 1.90 28.32 17.05
C ARG A 142 1.54 29.62 17.77
N ASP A 143 0.66 29.57 18.78
CA ASP A 143 0.13 30.77 19.45
C ASP A 143 0.88 31.14 20.75
N ILE A 144 1.97 30.43 21.10
CA ILE A 144 2.75 30.71 22.32
C ILE A 144 3.59 32.00 22.18
N ASP A 145 3.81 32.50 20.96
CA ASP A 145 4.60 33.72 20.70
C ASP A 145 3.79 35.04 20.80
N HIS A 146 2.55 35.02 21.31
CA HIS A 146 1.66 36.19 21.37
C HIS A 146 1.34 36.73 22.79
N HIS A 147 2.15 36.41 23.81
CA HIS A 147 2.02 36.98 25.16
C HIS A 147 3.32 37.56 25.71
#